data_AF-A0ABD2YT74-F1
#
_entry.id   AF-A0ABD2YT74-F1
#
_cell.length_a   1.000
_cell.length_b   1.000
_cell.length_c   1.000
_cell.angle_alpha   90.00
_cell.angle_beta   90.00
_cell.angle_gamma   90.00
#
_symmetry.space_group_name_H-M   'P 1'
#
loop_
_entity.id
_entity.type
_entity.pdbx_description
1 polymer ?
#
loop_
_entity_poly.entity_id
_entity_poly.type
_entity_poly.pdbx_seq_one_letter_code
_entity_poly.pdbx_strand_id
1 'polypeptide(L)'
;MISNSMQNCTLHIFNLQLKECATLPQPQMEKRTREDVYGFGFSPATGHYEVLRILTRKWQPGKSEAQVHTIGIDNGWRTIGKNCTLTMAKKWPDHLKKA
;
A
#
# COMPACT_ATOMS: atom_id res chain seq x y z
N MET A 1 -4.79 -6.79 31.20
CA MET A 1 -4.19 -5.56 30.66
C MET A 1 -3.63 -5.91 29.28
N ILE A 2 -4.34 -5.61 28.18
CA ILE A 2 -3.93 -6.03 26.83
C ILE A 2 -2.92 -5.01 26.31
N SER A 3 -1.65 -5.38 26.21
CA SER A 3 -0.62 -4.49 25.66
C SER A 3 -0.90 -4.24 24.16
N ASN A 4 -1.27 -3.01 23.85
CA ASN A 4 -1.36 -2.48 22.49
C ASN A 4 0.06 -2.27 21.92
N SER A 5 0.76 -3.35 21.57
CA SER A 5 1.97 -3.21 20.75
C SER A 5 1.55 -2.90 19.30
N MET A 6 1.42 -1.61 18.97
CA MET A 6 1.51 -1.14 17.59
C MET A 6 2.97 -1.40 17.15
N GLN A 7 3.19 -2.26 16.16
CA GLN A 7 4.53 -2.41 15.61
C GLN A 7 4.78 -1.20 14.70
N ASN A 8 5.75 -0.37 15.10
CA ASN A 8 6.19 0.77 14.31
C ASN A 8 7.13 0.27 13.21
N CYS A 9 6.58 0.07 12.02
CA CYS A 9 7.36 -0.25 10.82
C CYS A 9 7.47 1.01 9.96
N THR A 10 8.69 1.48 9.76
CA THR A 10 9.00 2.54 8.80
C THR A 10 9.12 1.92 7.41
N LEU A 11 8.41 2.48 6.43
CA LEU A 11 8.46 2.03 5.05
C LEU A 11 9.34 2.96 4.22
N HIS A 12 10.28 2.38 3.48
CA HIS A 12 11.16 3.10 2.58
C HIS A 12 10.91 2.63 1.15
N ILE A 13 10.85 3.59 0.22
CA ILE A 13 10.82 3.33 -1.22
C ILE A 13 12.14 3.79 -1.81
N PHE A 14 12.68 2.94 -2.69
CA PHE A 14 13.89 3.23 -3.45
C PHE A 14 13.52 3.33 -4.92
N ASN A 15 13.76 4.50 -5.52
CA ASN A 15 13.72 4.67 -6.95
C ASN A 15 15.11 4.42 -7.51
N LEU A 16 15.35 3.22 -8.03
CA LEU A 16 16.67 2.85 -8.56
C LEU A 16 17.08 3.64 -9.80
N GLN A 17 16.11 4.11 -10.59
CA GLN A 17 16.39 4.90 -11.79
C GLN A 17 16.94 6.28 -11.42
N LEU A 18 16.39 6.90 -10.38
CA LEU A 18 16.85 8.20 -9.88
C LEU A 18 17.93 8.08 -8.79
N LYS A 19 18.17 6.88 -8.26
CA LYS A 19 19.02 6.62 -7.08
C LYS A 19 18.57 7.38 -5.84
N GLU A 20 17.27 7.59 -5.71
CA GLU A 20 16.65 8.33 -4.61
C GLU A 20 15.92 7.37 -3.68
N CYS A 21 15.82 7.74 -2.39
CA CYS A 21 14.99 7.05 -1.42
C CYS A 21 14.01 8.02 -0.76
N ALA A 22 12.80 7.53 -0.48
CA ALA A 22 11.78 8.27 0.22
C ALA A 22 11.28 7.44 1.41
N THR A 23 11.20 8.09 2.57
CA THR A 23 10.56 7.52 3.75
C THR A 23 9.09 7.88 3.71
N LEU A 24 8.23 6.87 3.77
CA LEU A 24 6.79 7.08 3.75
C LEU A 24 6.24 7.37 5.15
N PRO A 25 5.15 8.15 5.25
CA PRO A 25 4.44 8.31 6.52
C PRO A 25 4.00 6.94 7.03
N GLN A 26 4.06 6.77 8.35
CA GLN A 26 3.73 5.48 8.95
C GLN A 26 2.28 5.12 8.64
N PRO A 27 2.02 3.98 7.99
CA PRO A 27 0.68 3.48 7.87
C PRO A 27 0.18 3.03 9.24
N GLN A 28 -1.03 3.43 9.63
CA GLN A 28 -1.68 2.85 10.81
C GLN A 28 -1.97 1.37 10.52
N MET A 29 -1.11 0.48 11.03
CA MET A 29 -1.26 -0.96 10.88
C MET A 29 -2.06 -1.51 12.06
N GLU A 30 -3.30 -1.90 11.82
CA GLU A 30 -4.14 -2.53 12.84
C GLU A 30 -3.68 -3.97 13.08
N LYS A 31 -3.71 -4.46 14.34
CA LYS A 31 -3.39 -5.86 14.69
C LYS A 31 -4.23 -6.90 13.91
N ARG A 32 -5.35 -6.48 13.31
CA ARG A 32 -6.28 -7.32 12.55
C ARG A 32 -6.15 -7.15 11.03
N THR A 33 -5.08 -6.52 10.54
CA THR A 33 -4.73 -6.53 9.13
C THR A 33 -4.43 -7.97 8.70
N ARG A 34 -5.03 -8.40 7.59
CA ARG A 34 -4.80 -9.70 6.96
C ARG A 34 -3.67 -9.56 5.95
N GLU A 35 -3.80 -8.61 5.04
CA GLU A 35 -2.81 -8.28 4.01
C GLU A 35 -2.66 -6.76 3.93
N ASP A 36 -1.44 -6.31 3.66
CA ASP A 36 -1.08 -4.91 3.42
C ASP A 36 -0.06 -4.90 2.28
N VAL A 37 -0.49 -4.46 1.10
CA VAL A 37 0.33 -4.51 -0.12
C VAL A 37 0.53 -3.10 -0.67
N TYR A 38 1.70 -2.89 -1.26
CA TYR A 38 2.14 -1.60 -1.75
C TYR A 38 2.49 -1.69 -3.24
N GLY A 39 2.06 -0.70 -4.01
CA GLY A 39 2.46 -0.46 -5.39
C GLY A 39 3.07 0.94 -5.49
N PHE A 40 4.10 1.09 -6.30
CA PHE A 40 4.81 2.35 -6.50
C PHE A 40 4.92 2.64 -7.99
N GLY A 41 4.67 3.89 -8.38
CA GLY A 41 4.78 4.30 -9.77
C GLY A 41 4.87 5.80 -9.96
N PHE A 42 5.37 6.20 -11.14
CA PHE A 42 5.30 7.57 -11.60
C PHE A 42 3.97 7.78 -12.34
N SER A 43 3.25 8.85 -12.02
CA SER A 43 2.05 9.27 -12.73
C SER A 43 2.39 10.37 -13.74
N PRO A 44 2.42 10.10 -15.05
CA PRO A 44 2.73 11.12 -16.05
C PRO A 44 1.71 12.26 -16.09
N ALA A 45 0.46 11.99 -15.68
CA ALA A 45 -0.60 12.98 -15.66
C ALA A 45 -0.39 14.05 -14.57
N THR A 46 0.14 13.66 -13.41
CA THR A 46 0.42 14.58 -12.30
C THR A 46 1.88 14.99 -12.24
N GLY A 47 2.79 14.27 -12.89
CA GLY A 47 4.24 14.50 -12.82
C GLY A 47 4.85 14.06 -11.49
N HIS A 48 4.15 13.23 -10.71
CA HIS A 48 4.55 12.86 -9.36
C HIS A 48 4.66 11.35 -9.17
N TYR A 49 5.47 10.96 -8.19
CA TYR A 49 5.53 9.59 -7.72
C TYR A 49 4.43 9.33 -6.71
N GLU A 50 3.70 8.25 -6.90
CA GLU A 50 2.56 7.85 -6.08
C GLU A 50 2.77 6.44 -5.55
N VAL A 51 2.34 6.24 -4.30
CA VAL A 51 2.35 4.95 -3.63
C VAL A 51 0.92 4.54 -3.38
N LEU A 52 0.47 3.46 -4.01
CA LEU A 52 -0.79 2.81 -3.71
C LEU A 52 -0.59 1.83 -2.56
N ARG A 53 -1.41 1.92 -1.53
CA ARG A 53 -1.51 0.94 -0.45
C ARG A 53 -2.89 0.29 -0.48
N ILE A 54 -2.94 -1.03 -0.46
CA ILE A 54 -4.19 -1.80 -0.35
C ILE A 54 -4.12 -2.66 0.90
N LEU A 55 -5.09 -2.48 1.79
CA LEU A 55 -5.17 -3.24 3.04
C LEU A 55 -6.49 -4.03 3.12
N THR A 56 -6.40 -5.27 3.60
CA THR A 56 -7.55 -6.11 3.92
C THR A 56 -7.54 -6.46 5.40
N ARG A 57 -8.73 -6.57 6.01
CA ARG A 57 -8.89 -6.81 7.45
C ARG A 57 -9.48 -8.19 7.68
N LYS A 58 -8.98 -8.92 8.68
CA LYS A 58 -9.46 -10.28 9.03
C LYS A 58 -10.96 -10.32 9.33
N TRP A 59 -11.51 -9.25 9.90
CA TRP A 59 -12.91 -9.15 10.29
C TRP A 59 -13.83 -8.60 9.19
N GLN A 60 -13.29 -8.23 8.01
CA GLN A 60 -14.06 -7.87 6.82
C GLN A 60 -13.56 -8.64 5.59
N PRO A 61 -13.83 -9.95 5.50
CA PRO A 61 -13.45 -10.74 4.33
C PRO A 61 -14.05 -10.13 3.04
N GLY A 62 -13.24 -10.03 1.98
CA GLY A 62 -13.68 -9.53 0.68
C GLY A 62 -13.79 -8.00 0.55
N LYS A 63 -13.47 -7.24 1.60
CA LYS A 63 -13.43 -5.79 1.58
C LYS A 63 -11.99 -5.31 1.72
N SER A 64 -11.55 -4.47 0.79
CA SER A 64 -10.27 -3.77 0.88
C SER A 64 -10.48 -2.26 1.03
N GLU A 65 -9.52 -1.61 1.67
CA GLU A 65 -9.35 -0.17 1.61
C GLU A 65 -8.12 0.15 0.76
N ALA A 66 -8.28 1.10 -0.16
CA ALA A 66 -7.22 1.64 -1.00
C ALA A 66 -6.86 3.04 -0.51
N GLN A 67 -5.57 3.25 -0.28
CA GLN A 67 -4.99 4.53 0.11
C GLN A 67 -3.89 4.89 -0.87
N VAL A 68 -3.64 6.18 -1.05
CA VAL A 68 -2.52 6.66 -1.85
C VAL A 68 -1.72 7.69 -1.06
N HIS A 69 -0.43 7.77 -1.37
CA HIS A 69 0.46 8.79 -0.87
C HIS A 69 1.31 9.32 -2.02
N THR A 70 1.28 10.64 -2.21
CA THR A 70 2.04 11.35 -3.23
C THR A 70 3.34 11.86 -2.62
N ILE A 71 4.47 11.37 -3.10
CA ILE A 71 5.79 11.67 -2.52
C ILE A 71 6.10 13.15 -2.69
N GLY A 72 6.50 13.80 -1.59
CA GLY A 72 6.89 15.22 -1.57
C GLY A 72 5.71 16.20 -1.57
N ILE A 73 4.47 15.72 -1.60
CA ILE A 73 3.26 16.56 -1.58
C ILE A 73 2.40 16.24 -0.37
N ASP A 74 2.09 14.96 -0.17
CA ASP A 74 1.18 14.56 0.89
C ASP A 74 1.93 14.47 2.23
N ASN A 75 1.28 14.90 3.32
CA ASN A 75 1.79 14.72 4.69
C ASN A 75 1.41 13.35 5.28
N GLY A 76 0.64 12.55 4.55
CA GLY A 76 0.05 11.30 5.05
C GLY A 76 -0.59 10.47 3.96
N TRP A 77 -1.25 9.38 4.36
CA TRP A 77 -2.03 8.53 3.47
C TRP A 77 -3.43 9.11 3.28
N ARG A 78 -3.92 9.21 2.03
CA ARG A 78 -5.31 9.58 1.72
C ARG A 78 -6.09 8.37 1.23
N THR A 79 -7.27 8.10 1.82
CA THR A 79 -8.14 7.01 1.37
C THR A 79 -8.82 7.38 0.05
N ILE A 80 -8.66 6.54 -0.96
CA ILE A 80 -9.29 6.71 -2.29
C ILE A 80 -10.40 5.69 -2.58
N GLY A 81 -10.51 4.66 -1.74
CA GLY A 81 -11.58 3.67 -1.85
C GLY A 81 -11.77 2.90 -0.56
N LYS A 82 -13.03 2.74 -0.14
CA LYS A 82 -13.44 1.91 1.00
C LYS A 82 -14.37 0.82 0.54
N ASN A 83 -14.26 -0.37 1.15
CA ASN A 83 -15.05 -1.54 0.76
C ASN A 83 -14.90 -1.90 -0.73
N CYS A 84 -13.76 -1.55 -1.34
CA CYS A 84 -13.53 -1.92 -2.72
C CYS A 84 -13.48 -3.45 -2.78
N THR A 85 -14.23 -4.04 -3.71
CA THR A 85 -13.99 -5.41 -4.15
C THR A 85 -12.79 -5.39 -5.10
N LEU A 86 -11.61 -5.06 -4.56
CA LEU A 86 -10.39 -5.37 -5.27
C LEU A 86 -10.26 -6.88 -5.17
N THR A 87 -10.69 -7.59 -6.23
CA THR A 87 -10.19 -8.94 -6.47
C THR A 87 -8.69 -8.77 -6.64
N MET A 88 -7.94 -8.97 -5.56
CA MET A 88 -6.50 -9.19 -5.65
C MET A 88 -6.30 -10.17 -6.79
N ALA A 89 -5.47 -9.78 -7.75
CA ALA A 89 -5.31 -10.44 -9.04
C ALA A 89 -5.54 -11.95 -8.86
N LYS A 90 -6.62 -12.48 -9.46
CA LYS A 90 -6.85 -13.94 -9.52
C LYS A 90 -5.49 -14.55 -9.83
N LYS A 91 -5.03 -15.47 -8.96
CA LYS A 91 -3.75 -16.20 -9.03
C LYS A 91 -3.05 -15.96 -10.36
N TRP A 92 -1.84 -15.39 -10.33
CA TRP A 92 -0.97 -15.27 -11.50
C TRP A 92 -1.16 -16.51 -12.38
N PRO A 93 -1.74 -16.37 -13.58
CA PRO A 93 -2.13 -17.52 -14.37
C PRO A 93 -0.92 -18.43 -14.55
N ASP A 94 -1.09 -19.72 -14.29
CA ASP A 94 0.05 -20.66 -14.30
C ASP A 94 0.80 -20.64 -15.65
N HIS A 95 0.12 -20.25 -16.73
CA HIS A 95 0.69 -20.09 -18.07
C HIS A 95 1.65 -18.89 -18.24
N LEU A 96 1.66 -17.92 -17.31
CA LEU A 96 2.58 -16.77 -17.33
C LEU A 96 3.78 -16.96 -16.39
N LYS A 97 3.98 -18.16 -15.80
CA LYS A 97 5.09 -18.46 -14.86
C LYS A 97 6.40 -18.87 -15.54
N LYS A 98 6.45 -18.89 -16.87
CA LYS A 98 7.64 -19.24 -17.64
C LYS A 98 8.11 -18.02 -18.44
N ALA A 99 8.97 -17.23 -17.84
CA ALA A 99 9.87 -16.29 -18.51
C ALA A 99 11.23 -16.40 -17.81
#